data_AF-K1XW40-F1
#
_entry.id   AF-K1XW40-F1
#
_cell.length_a   1.000
_cell.length_b   1.000
_cell.length_c   1.000
_cell.angle_alpha   90.00
_cell.angle_beta   90.00
_cell.angle_gamma   90.00
#
_symmetry.space_group_name_H-M   'P 1'
#
loop_
_entity.id
_entity.type
_entity.pdbx_description
1 polymer ?
#
loop_
_entity_poly.entity_id
_entity_poly.type
_entity_poly.pdbx_seq_one_letter_code
_entity_poly.pdbx_strand_id
1 'polypeptide(L)'
;MNKDANNADFLLIERVLNGEDSAFSELVQKYQDKVFNICYRFLMQYEEANDCAQDVFVKVYRSLKTFKYQSSFATWIYIVT
;
A
#
# COMPACT_ATOMS: atom_id res chain seq x y z
N MET A 1 8.54 5.37 -16.66
CA MET A 1 8.04 5.28 -15.27
C MET A 1 8.18 6.65 -14.64
N ASN A 2 7.06 7.22 -14.19
CA ASN A 2 6.92 8.61 -13.78
C ASN A 2 7.79 8.90 -12.54
N LYS A 3 8.81 9.76 -12.65
CA LYS A 3 9.77 10.03 -11.56
C LYS A 3 9.11 10.76 -10.38
N ASP A 4 7.99 11.43 -10.62
CA ASP A 4 7.30 12.25 -9.61
C ASP A 4 6.48 11.42 -8.61
N ALA A 5 5.94 10.27 -9.04
CA ALA A 5 5.20 9.37 -8.16
C ALA A 5 6.11 8.71 -7.10
N ASN A 6 7.33 8.33 -7.49
CA ASN A 6 8.32 7.78 -6.56
C ASN A 6 8.73 8.79 -5.49
N ASN A 7 8.73 10.09 -5.80
CA ASN A 7 9.11 11.12 -4.83
C ASN A 7 7.99 11.37 -3.81
N ALA A 8 6.73 11.46 -4.28
CA ALA A 8 5.58 11.59 -3.38
C ALA A 8 5.42 10.37 -2.46
N ASP A 9 5.55 9.15 -3.00
CA ASP A 9 5.48 7.92 -2.18
C ASP A 9 6.61 7.86 -1.17
N PHE A 10 7.83 8.22 -1.57
CA PHE A 10 8.97 8.31 -0.66
C PHE A 10 8.68 9.25 0.51
N LEU A 11 8.21 10.47 0.26
CA LEU A 11 7.91 11.43 1.32
C LEU A 11 6.82 10.94 2.28
N LEU A 12 5.76 10.32 1.75
CA LEU A 12 4.70 9.75 2.58
C LEU A 12 5.22 8.58 3.44
N ILE A 13 6.01 7.69 2.86
CA ILE A 13 6.59 6.56 3.59
C ILE A 13 7.53 7.06 4.70
N GLU A 14 8.40 8.02 4.41
CA GLU A 14 9.28 8.61 5.41
C GLU A 14 8.49 9.28 6.55
N ARG A 15 7.40 10.01 6.24
CA ARG A 15 6.51 10.58 7.26
C ARG A 15 5.91 9.51 8.17
N VAL A 16 5.40 8.41 7.60
CA VAL A 16 4.88 7.28 8.37
C VAL A 16 5.97 6.64 9.24
N LEU A 17 7.17 6.43 8.70
CA LEU A 17 8.29 5.85 9.45
C LEU A 17 8.77 6.77 10.59
N ASN A 18 8.55 8.07 10.48
CA ASN A 18 8.82 9.06 11.54
C ASN A 18 7.65 9.20 12.54
N GLY A 19 6.62 8.36 12.46
CA GLY A 19 5.50 8.33 13.41
C GLY A 19 4.29 9.18 13.01
N GLU A 20 4.27 9.72 11.80
CA GLU A 20 3.12 10.46 11.28
C GLU A 20 2.11 9.50 10.63
N ASP A 21 1.30 8.84 11.46
CA ASP A 21 0.34 7.82 11.02
C ASP A 21 -0.68 8.33 9.98
N SER A 22 -1.03 9.62 10.01
CA SER A 22 -1.94 10.23 9.05
C SER A 22 -1.41 10.20 7.61
N ALA A 23 -0.09 10.19 7.41
CA ALA A 23 0.52 10.06 6.08
C ALA A 23 0.25 8.68 5.47
N PHE A 24 -0.06 7.66 6.30
CA PHE A 24 -0.42 6.34 5.79
C PHE A 24 -1.80 6.35 5.12
N SER A 25 -2.74 7.19 5.58
CA SER A 25 -4.05 7.34 4.95
C SER A 25 -3.94 7.83 3.50
N GLU A 26 -2.96 8.70 3.21
CA GLU A 26 -2.69 9.17 1.84
C GLU A 26 -2.19 8.01 0.94
N LEU A 27 -1.34 7.13 1.48
CA LEU A 27 -0.91 5.90 0.78
C LEU A 27 -2.10 4.96 0.55
N VAL A 28 -2.95 4.73 1.56
CA VAL A 28 -4.16 3.90 1.41
C VAL A 28 -5.05 4.45 0.30
N GLN A 29 -5.36 5.75 0.31
CA GLN A 29 -6.20 6.38 -0.70
C GLN A 29 -5.62 6.23 -2.12
N LYS A 30 -4.30 6.29 -2.27
CA LYS A 30 -3.62 6.15 -3.56
C LYS A 30 -3.65 4.71 -4.09
N TYR A 31 -3.66 3.71 -3.21
CA TYR A 31 -3.49 2.30 -3.61
C TYR A 31 -4.73 1.42 -3.39
N GLN A 32 -5.78 1.91 -2.72
CA GLN A 32 -6.97 1.13 -2.37
C GLN A 32 -7.60 0.43 -3.57
N ASP A 33 -7.78 1.13 -4.69
CA ASP A 33 -8.37 0.54 -5.90
C ASP A 33 -7.50 -0.59 -6.45
N LYS A 34 -6.18 -0.43 -6.40
CA LYS A 34 -5.25 -1.43 -6.92
C LYS A 34 -5.25 -2.69 -6.05
N VAL A 35 -5.22 -2.51 -4.73
CA VAL A 35 -5.25 -3.61 -3.76
C VAL A 35 -6.60 -4.33 -3.83
N PHE A 36 -7.70 -3.58 -3.79
CA PHE A 36 -9.06 -4.14 -3.93
C PHE A 36 -9.19 -4.95 -5.21
N ASN A 37 -8.75 -4.42 -6.36
CA ASN A 37 -8.81 -5.14 -7.63
C ASN A 37 -7.97 -6.44 -7.63
N ILE A 38 -6.88 -6.51 -6.88
CA ILE A 38 -6.11 -7.75 -6.70
C ILE A 38 -6.93 -8.74 -5.89
N CYS A 39 -7.43 -8.35 -4.71
CA CYS A 39 -8.24 -9.19 -3.84
C CYS A 39 -9.49 -9.71 -4.56
N TYR A 40 -10.19 -8.83 -5.28
CA TYR A 40 -11.41 -9.15 -6.02
C TYR A 40 -11.18 -10.18 -7.13
N ARG A 41 -10.03 -10.16 -7.81
CA ARG A 41 -9.71 -11.18 -8.83
C ARG A 41 -9.60 -12.60 -8.26
N PHE A 42 -9.29 -12.74 -6.98
CA PHE A 42 -9.17 -14.05 -6.32
C PHE A 42 -10.46 -14.47 -5.62
N LEU A 43 -11.16 -13.54 -4.98
CA LEU A 43 -12.33 -13.83 -4.16
C LEU A 43 -13.64 -13.76 -4.95
N MET A 44 -13.69 -12.95 -6.02
CA MET A 44 -14.88 -12.73 -6.86
C MET A 44 -16.13 -12.29 -6.08
N GLN A 45 -15.94 -11.77 -4.87
CA GLN A 45 -16.99 -11.26 -4.00
C GLN A 45 -16.57 -9.92 -3.40
N TYR A 46 -17.47 -8.92 -3.49
CA TYR A 46 -17.15 -7.54 -3.15
C TYR A 46 -16.77 -7.35 -1.67
N GLU A 47 -17.61 -7.87 -0.77
CA GLU A 47 -17.40 -7.72 0.68
C GLU A 47 -16.10 -8.41 1.13
N GLU A 48 -15.90 -9.66 0.71
CA GLU A 48 -14.67 -10.39 1.02
C GLU A 48 -13.42 -9.71 0.44
N ALA A 49 -13.51 -9.15 -0.77
CA ALA A 49 -12.42 -8.40 -1.37
C ALA A 49 -12.10 -7.11 -0.61
N ASN A 50 -13.11 -6.43 -0.08
CA ASN A 50 -12.93 -5.24 0.72
C ASN A 50 -12.29 -5.54 2.08
N ASP A 51 -12.70 -6.63 2.74
CA ASP A 51 -12.10 -7.08 3.99
C ASP A 51 -10.65 -7.53 3.78
N CYS A 52 -10.40 -8.31 2.72
CA CYS A 52 -9.05 -8.73 2.35
C CYS A 52 -8.13 -7.53 2.02
N ALA A 53 -8.64 -6.52 1.33
CA ALA A 53 -7.88 -5.31 1.03
C ALA A 53 -7.48 -4.54 2.30
N GLN A 54 -8.37 -4.47 3.29
CA GLN A 54 -8.06 -3.86 4.58
C GLN A 54 -6.95 -4.64 5.31
N ASP A 55 -7.04 -5.97 5.35
CA ASP A 55 -6.00 -6.82 5.96
C ASP A 55 -4.64 -6.64 5.28
N VAL A 56 -4.63 -6.49 3.95
CA VAL A 56 -3.41 -6.17 3.20
C VAL A 56 -2.82 -4.84 3.67
N PHE A 57 -3.62 -3.78 3.84
CA PHE A 57 -3.09 -2.50 4.32
C PHE A 57 -2.56 -2.58 5.75
N VAL A 58 -3.19 -3.36 6.64
CA VAL A 58 -2.66 -3.62 7.99
C VAL A 58 -1.31 -4.32 7.91
N LYS A 59 -1.17 -5.33 7.03
CA LYS A 59 0.09 -6.05 6.80
C LYS A 59 1.17 -5.13 6.22
N VAL A 60 0.81 -4.28 5.27
CA VAL A 60 1.68 -3.27 4.65
C VAL A 60 2.18 -2.27 5.69
N TYR A 61 1.30 -1.71 6.52
CA TYR A 61 1.68 -0.77 7.58
C TYR A 61 2.68 -1.41 8.56
N ARG A 62 2.38 -2.61 9.07
CA ARG A 62 3.26 -3.34 10.01
C ARG A 62 4.62 -3.70 9.38
N SER A 63 4.64 -3.94 8.08
CA SER A 63 5.83 -4.31 7.33
C SER A 63 6.60 -3.12 6.77
N LEU A 64 6.07 -1.89 6.87
CA LEU A 64 6.58 -0.73 6.14
C LEU A 64 8.05 -0.44 6.44
N LYS A 65 8.49 -0.64 7.69
CA LYS A 65 9.89 -0.53 8.13
C LYS A 65 10.87 -1.45 7.40
N THR A 66 10.38 -2.47 6.69
CA THR A 66 11.18 -3.41 5.91
C THR A 66 11.29 -3.02 4.44
N PHE A 67 10.57 -1.97 4.00
CA PHE A 67 10.63 -1.49 2.63
C PHE A 67 11.98 -0.82 2.36
N LYS A 68 12.74 -1.38 1.39
CA LYS A 68 14.11 -0.96 1.08
C LYS A 68 14.23 -0.04 -0.14
N TYR A 69 13.11 0.47 -0.67
CA TYR A 69 13.09 1.32 -1.88
C TYR A 69 13.74 0.69 -3.13
N GLN A 70 13.88 -0.65 -3.18
CA GLN A 70 14.45 -1.38 -4.31
C GLN A 70 13.45 -1.63 -5.45
N SER A 71 12.17 -1.31 -5.21
CA SER A 71 11.10 -1.38 -6.19
C SER A 71 10.09 -0.26 -5.92
N SER A 72 9.12 -0.07 -6.82
CA SER A 72 8.01 0.84 -6.53
C SER A 72 7.22 0.33 -5.33
N PHE A 73 6.64 1.23 -4.54
CA PHE A 73 5.81 0.84 -3.41
C PHE A 73 4.62 -0.05 -3.86
N ALA A 74 4.06 0.23 -5.04
CA ALA A 74 3.00 -0.57 -5.65
C ALA A 74 3.43 -2.01 -6.02
N THR A 75 4.72 -2.22 -6.32
CA THR A 75 5.30 -3.55 -6.57
C THR A 75 5.56 -4.25 -5.24
N TRP A 76 6.05 -3.51 -4.25
CA TRP A 76 6.32 -4.07 -2.93
C TRP A 76 5.04 -4.49 -2.20
N ILE A 77 3.96 -3.71 -2.28
CA ILE A 77 2.63 -4.12 -1.78
C ILE A 77 2.25 -5.50 -2.33
N TYR A 78 2.42 -5.72 -3.64
CA TYR A 78 2.11 -7.02 -4.27
C TYR A 78 2.97 -8.18 -3.74
N ILE A 79 4.22 -7.92 -3.33
CA ILE A 79 5.10 -8.95 -2.75
C ILE A 79 4.70 -9.23 -1.29
N VAL A 80 4.21 -8.21 -0.59
CA VAL A 80 3.76 -8.33 0.80
C VAL A 80 2.38 -8.97 0.89
N THR A 81 1.47 -8.72 -0.06
CA THR A 81 0.14 -9.35 -0.16
C THR A 81 0.29 -10.86 -0.30
#